data_AF-A0A564ZGK0-F1
#
_entry.id   AF-A0A564ZGK0-F1
#
_cell.length_a   1.000
_cell.length_b   1.000
_cell.length_c   1.000
_cell.angle_alpha   90.00
_cell.angle_beta   90.00
_cell.angle_gamma   90.00
#
_symmetry.space_group_name_H-M   'P 1'
#
loop_
_entity.id
_entity.type
_entity.pdbx_description
1 polymer ?
#
loop_
_entity_poly.entity_id
_entity_poly.type
_entity_poly.pdbx_seq_one_letter_code
_entity_poly.pdbx_strand_id
1 'polypeptide(L)'
;MEEMEDEEKQASQEKKHTSWVKKVMAYVAIGEAVVIFVGIQFIPWGRATINLPVKAEPKWDSPKTRELFFRACGDCHSNQTALPWYDLIAPITWIINRDIEKGRVALNVSEWGLQENEAGEAAETVRNGSMPPTLYALSHPSARLSASDKEAFVQGLVATFGEHKGEQTSKKKPDDSLHFFPVRKDDQNAGK
;
A
#
# COMPACT_ATOMS: atom_id res chain seq x y z
N MET A 1 -3.78 -68.05 16.14
CA MET A 1 -4.26 -67.02 17.08
C MET A 1 -3.11 -66.11 17.47
N GLU A 2 -1.95 -66.65 17.91
CA GLU A 2 -0.72 -65.87 18.16
C GLU A 2 -0.24 -65.02 16.97
N GLU A 3 -0.21 -65.59 15.75
CA GLU A 3 0.29 -64.86 14.57
C GLU A 3 -0.52 -63.58 14.25
N MET A 4 -1.84 -63.60 14.48
CA MET A 4 -2.70 -62.42 14.30
C MET A 4 -2.49 -61.36 15.40
N GLU A 5 -2.19 -61.77 16.63
CA GLU A 5 -1.92 -60.83 17.73
C GLU A 5 -0.60 -60.09 17.52
N ASP A 6 0.40 -60.75 16.91
CA ASP A 6 1.69 -60.15 16.63
C ASP A 6 1.63 -59.17 15.45
N GLU A 7 0.84 -59.45 14.41
CA GLU A 7 0.57 -58.50 13.33
C GLU A 7 -0.15 -57.23 13.84
N GLU A 8 -1.13 -57.37 14.74
CA GLU A 8 -1.83 -56.22 15.32
C GLU A 8 -0.89 -55.36 16.19
N LYS A 9 -0.03 -56.00 16.99
CA LYS A 9 1.00 -55.30 17.78
C LYS A 9 2.00 -54.59 16.88
N GLN A 10 2.46 -55.22 15.80
CA GLN A 10 3.41 -54.63 14.86
C GLN A 10 2.80 -53.43 14.14
N ALA A 11 1.56 -53.54 13.65
CA ALA A 11 0.83 -52.44 13.03
C ALA A 11 0.55 -51.30 14.02
N SER A 12 0.27 -51.60 15.29
CA SER A 12 0.07 -50.61 16.34
C SER A 12 1.37 -49.88 16.69
N GLN A 13 2.50 -50.59 16.79
CA GLN A 13 3.83 -50.02 17.01
C GLN A 13 4.27 -49.14 15.84
N GLU A 14 4.05 -49.56 14.60
CA GLU A 14 4.36 -48.77 13.41
C GLU A 14 3.51 -47.49 13.34
N LYS A 15 2.20 -47.59 13.62
CA LYS A 15 1.31 -46.41 13.71
C LYS A 15 1.76 -45.45 14.81
N LYS A 16 2.14 -45.98 15.98
CA LYS A 16 2.63 -45.16 17.10
C LYS A 16 3.96 -44.48 16.76
N HIS A 17 4.89 -45.22 16.14
CA HIS A 17 6.19 -44.71 15.72
C HIS A 17 6.05 -43.63 14.64
N THR A 18 5.27 -43.87 13.59
CA THR A 18 5.01 -42.88 12.54
C THR A 18 4.28 -41.64 13.08
N SER A 19 3.33 -41.81 14.00
CA SER A 19 2.68 -40.69 14.71
C SER A 19 3.66 -39.87 15.54
N TRP A 20 4.57 -40.53 16.26
CA TRP A 20 5.61 -39.86 17.03
C TRP A 20 6.61 -39.12 16.14
N VAL A 21 7.11 -39.75 15.07
CA VAL A 21 8.01 -39.10 14.10
C VAL A 21 7.35 -37.87 13.47
N LYS A 22 6.08 -37.95 13.06
CA LYS A 22 5.34 -36.79 12.52
C LYS A 22 5.26 -35.64 13.52
N LYS A 23 5.05 -35.93 14.82
CA LYS A 23 5.05 -34.91 15.88
C LYS A 23 6.43 -34.27 16.07
N VAL A 24 7.49 -35.07 16.09
CA VAL A 24 8.87 -34.57 16.20
C VAL A 24 9.20 -33.66 15.02
N MET A 25 8.90 -34.07 13.79
CA MET A 25 9.12 -33.25 12.60
C MET A 25 8.31 -31.95 12.64
N ALA A 26 7.07 -31.98 13.12
CA ALA A 26 6.25 -30.77 13.29
C ALA A 26 6.87 -29.81 14.31
N TYR A 27 7.39 -30.29 15.44
CA TYR A 27 8.06 -29.43 16.42
C TYR A 27 9.35 -28.82 15.89
N VAL A 28 10.14 -29.57 15.12
CA VAL A 28 11.35 -29.04 14.46
C VAL A 28 10.98 -27.91 13.50
N ALA A 29 9.96 -28.11 12.65
CA ALA A 29 9.50 -27.08 11.72
C ALA A 29 8.97 -25.83 12.43
N ILE A 30 8.21 -25.99 13.52
CA ILE A 30 7.75 -24.86 14.34
C ILE A 30 8.94 -24.13 14.97
N GLY A 31 9.93 -24.86 15.50
CA GLY A 31 11.14 -24.29 16.09
C GLY A 31 11.91 -23.45 15.08
N GLU A 32 12.11 -23.96 13.86
CA GLU A 32 12.76 -23.23 12.77
C GLU A 32 11.99 -21.96 12.41
N ALA A 33 10.67 -22.05 12.23
CA ALA A 33 9.83 -20.90 11.92
C ALA A 33 9.90 -19.81 13.01
N VAL A 34 9.95 -20.19 14.29
CA VAL A 34 10.10 -19.26 15.41
C VAL A 34 11.48 -18.59 15.38
N VAL A 35 12.55 -19.33 15.14
CA VAL A 35 13.91 -18.77 15.03
C VAL A 35 13.99 -17.75 13.89
N ILE A 36 13.42 -18.07 12.73
CA ILE A 36 13.35 -17.15 11.58
C ILE A 36 12.51 -15.91 11.94
N PHE A 37 11.34 -16.10 12.55
CA PHE A 37 10.46 -14.99 12.94
C PHE A 37 11.11 -14.05 13.96
N VAL A 38 11.88 -14.59 14.91
CA VAL A 38 12.65 -13.77 15.86
C VAL A 38 13.80 -13.07 15.15
N GLY A 39 14.54 -13.78 14.29
CA GLY A 39 15.66 -13.23 13.52
C GLY A 39 15.26 -12.03 12.64
N ILE A 40 14.13 -12.12 11.94
CA ILE A 40 13.66 -11.05 11.05
C ILE A 40 13.28 -9.76 11.79
N GLN A 41 12.92 -9.83 13.08
CA GLN A 41 12.61 -8.61 13.88
C GLN A 41 13.82 -7.70 14.06
N PHE A 42 15.05 -8.23 13.93
CA PHE A 42 16.30 -7.47 14.10
C PHE A 42 16.75 -6.74 12.84
N ILE A 43 15.98 -6.75 11.75
CA ILE A 43 16.28 -6.00 10.53
C ILE A 43 15.59 -4.62 10.62
N PRO A 44 16.32 -3.53 10.96
CA PRO A 44 15.74 -2.20 11.08
C PRO A 44 15.53 -1.62 9.68
N TRP A 45 14.28 -1.50 9.22
CA TRP A 45 13.96 -0.87 7.94
C TRP A 45 12.85 0.18 8.10
N GLY A 46 13.12 1.39 7.60
CA GLY A 46 12.09 2.39 7.28
C GLY A 46 11.68 3.35 8.40
N ARG A 47 12.24 3.23 9.62
CA ARG A 47 11.81 4.08 10.76
C ARG A 47 12.52 5.43 10.90
N ALA A 48 13.58 5.70 10.13
CA ALA A 48 14.38 6.91 10.30
C ALA A 48 13.64 8.22 9.92
N THR A 49 12.52 8.13 9.19
CA THR A 49 11.79 9.27 8.64
C THR A 49 10.45 9.53 9.30
N ILE A 50 10.10 8.82 10.38
CA ILE A 50 8.79 8.99 11.06
C ILE A 50 8.85 10.08 12.13
N ASN A 51 7.80 10.92 12.22
CA ASN A 51 7.65 11.98 13.22
C ASN A 51 8.76 13.04 13.18
N LEU A 52 9.14 13.43 11.96
CA LEU A 52 9.98 14.61 11.74
C LEU A 52 9.24 15.90 12.10
N PRO A 53 9.95 17.00 12.39
CA PRO A 53 9.32 18.29 12.61
C PRO A 53 8.48 18.73 11.40
N VAL A 54 7.36 19.41 11.66
CA VAL A 54 6.61 20.13 10.63
C VAL A 54 7.41 21.36 10.23
N LYS A 55 7.74 21.48 8.95
CA LYS A 55 8.50 22.61 8.41
C LYS A 55 7.60 23.70 7.86
N ALA A 56 6.50 23.31 7.20
CA ALA A 56 5.53 24.21 6.61
C ALA A 56 4.19 23.49 6.38
N GLU A 57 3.10 24.24 6.27
CA GLU A 57 1.77 23.73 5.90
C GLU A 57 1.16 24.55 4.76
N PRO A 58 0.26 23.96 3.94
CA PRO A 58 -0.55 24.72 3.00
C PRO A 58 -1.44 25.72 3.75
N LYS A 59 -1.84 26.78 3.03
CA LYS A 59 -2.90 27.66 3.52
C LYS A 59 -4.24 26.95 3.32
N TRP A 60 -4.68 26.24 4.34
CA TRP A 60 -6.00 25.59 4.39
C TRP A 60 -7.12 26.60 4.14
N ASP A 61 -8.15 26.20 3.39
CA ASP A 61 -9.35 27.02 3.17
C ASP A 61 -10.09 27.26 4.50
N SER A 62 -10.11 26.25 5.38
CA SER A 62 -10.81 26.29 6.65
C SER A 62 -10.15 25.38 7.70
N PRO A 63 -10.37 25.64 9.00
CA PRO A 63 -9.95 24.73 10.06
C PRO A 63 -10.54 23.32 9.92
N LYS A 64 -11.75 23.22 9.34
CA LYS A 64 -12.43 21.94 9.17
C LYS A 64 -11.74 21.05 8.14
N THR A 65 -11.30 21.62 7.02
CA THR A 65 -10.53 20.88 6.01
C THR A 65 -9.23 20.34 6.59
N ARG A 66 -8.51 21.19 7.34
CA ARG A 66 -7.29 20.76 8.04
C ARG A 66 -7.55 19.60 9.00
N GLU A 67 -8.59 19.72 9.83
CA GLU A 67 -8.98 18.66 10.78
C GLU A 67 -9.29 17.33 10.06
N LEU A 68 -10.10 17.38 8.99
CA LEU A 68 -10.46 16.20 8.21
C LEU A 68 -9.23 15.58 7.53
N PHE A 69 -8.31 16.39 7.03
CA PHE A 69 -7.06 15.93 6.43
C PHE A 69 -6.21 15.18 7.45
N PHE A 70 -5.92 15.78 8.60
CA PHE A 70 -5.08 15.11 9.61
C PHE A 70 -5.75 13.89 10.22
N ARG A 71 -7.09 13.86 10.26
CA ARG A 71 -7.85 12.69 10.74
C ARG A 71 -7.82 11.51 9.76
N ALA A 72 -7.90 11.77 8.45
CA ALA A 72 -8.09 10.71 7.44
C ALA A 72 -6.86 10.40 6.59
N CYS A 73 -5.95 11.37 6.44
CA CYS A 73 -4.83 11.33 5.49
C CYS A 73 -3.48 11.62 6.14
N GLY A 74 -3.47 12.33 7.28
CA GLY A 74 -2.28 12.87 7.92
C GLY A 74 -1.20 11.84 8.25
N ASP A 75 -1.59 10.62 8.60
CA ASP A 75 -0.64 9.57 8.94
C ASP A 75 0.30 9.21 7.78
N CYS A 76 -0.17 9.30 6.54
CA CYS A 76 0.63 9.00 5.34
C CYS A 76 1.11 10.25 4.62
N HIS A 77 0.37 11.36 4.71
CA HIS A 77 0.64 12.58 3.94
C HIS A 77 1.16 13.75 4.79
N SER A 78 1.69 13.47 5.98
CA SER A 78 2.34 14.45 6.84
C SER A 78 3.57 13.85 7.52
N ASN A 79 4.41 14.70 8.12
CA ASN A 79 5.54 14.23 8.92
C ASN A 79 5.09 13.64 10.26
N GLN A 80 3.85 13.90 10.70
CA GLN A 80 3.28 13.41 11.96
C GLN A 80 2.41 12.17 11.68
N THR A 81 2.92 11.00 12.05
CA THR A 81 2.26 9.72 11.84
C THR A 81 1.94 9.06 13.18
N ALA A 82 0.66 8.77 13.41
CA ALA A 82 0.22 7.93 14.50
C ALA A 82 0.40 6.44 14.10
N LEU A 83 1.54 5.86 14.48
CA LEU A 83 1.80 4.45 14.18
C LEU A 83 0.97 3.53 15.09
N PRO A 84 0.37 2.46 14.54
CA PRO A 84 -0.29 1.44 15.34
C PRO A 84 0.74 0.60 16.10
N TRP A 85 0.32 -0.04 17.20
CA TRP A 85 1.20 -0.88 18.03
C TRP A 85 1.88 -2.03 17.25
N TYR A 86 1.22 -2.55 16.21
CA TYR A 86 1.75 -3.62 15.37
C TYR A 86 2.78 -3.14 14.33
N ASP A 87 2.99 -1.83 14.19
CA ASP A 87 4.12 -1.30 13.42
C ASP A 87 5.47 -1.71 14.05
N LEU A 88 5.50 -2.28 15.25
CA LEU A 88 6.75 -2.79 15.81
C LEU A 88 7.19 -4.15 15.23
N ILE A 89 6.32 -4.85 14.51
CA ILE A 89 6.51 -6.25 14.12
C ILE A 89 6.86 -6.35 12.63
N ALA A 90 8.00 -6.98 12.32
CA ALA A 90 8.37 -7.33 10.95
C ALA A 90 7.57 -8.54 10.45
N PRO A 91 7.21 -8.59 9.15
CA PRO A 91 7.52 -7.62 8.10
C PRO A 91 6.50 -6.47 7.97
N ILE A 92 5.49 -6.42 8.84
CA ILE A 92 4.38 -5.44 8.76
C ILE A 92 4.91 -4.01 8.77
N THR A 93 5.87 -3.72 9.65
CA THR A 93 6.50 -2.39 9.73
C THR A 93 7.11 -1.92 8.41
N TRP A 94 7.68 -2.82 7.60
CA TRP A 94 8.29 -2.45 6.33
C TRP A 94 7.23 -2.05 5.30
N ILE A 95 6.09 -2.72 5.31
CA ILE A 95 4.95 -2.41 4.44
C ILE A 95 4.39 -1.03 4.81
N ILE A 96 4.15 -0.80 6.10
CA ILE A 96 3.65 0.48 6.62
C ILE A 96 4.62 1.62 6.25
N ASN A 97 5.90 1.47 6.56
CA ASN A 97 6.91 2.49 6.25
C ASN A 97 7.01 2.78 4.75
N ARG A 98 6.97 1.74 3.91
CA ARG A 98 6.97 1.90 2.45
C ARG A 98 5.75 2.69 1.97
N ASP A 99 4.58 2.40 2.50
CA ASP A 99 3.34 3.05 2.08
C ASP A 99 3.28 4.51 2.57
N ILE A 100 3.78 4.81 3.77
CA ILE A 100 3.96 6.19 4.27
C ILE A 100 4.96 6.94 3.39
N GLU A 101 6.11 6.36 3.10
CA GLU A 101 7.15 7.00 2.28
C GLU A 101 6.60 7.35 0.89
N LYS A 102 5.92 6.40 0.23
CA LYS A 102 5.25 6.65 -1.04
C LYS A 102 4.19 7.75 -0.95
N GLY A 103 3.39 7.74 0.12
CA GLY A 103 2.40 8.78 0.37
C GLY A 103 3.02 10.17 0.47
N ARG A 104 4.11 10.32 1.23
CA ARG A 104 4.83 11.59 1.42
C ARG A 104 5.54 12.07 0.16
N VAL A 105 6.09 11.17 -0.64
CA VAL A 105 6.69 11.51 -1.94
C VAL A 105 5.65 12.14 -2.88
N ALA A 106 4.42 11.60 -2.91
CA ALA A 106 3.34 12.18 -3.72
C ALA A 106 2.78 13.47 -3.10
N LEU A 107 2.56 13.49 -1.78
CA LEU A 107 2.00 14.62 -1.05
C LEU A 107 2.44 14.60 0.41
N ASN A 108 3.11 15.68 0.86
CA ASN A 108 3.45 15.90 2.26
C ASN A 108 3.09 17.32 2.70
N VAL A 109 1.99 17.44 3.44
CA VAL A 109 1.51 18.74 3.91
C VAL A 109 2.39 19.34 5.01
N SER A 110 3.35 18.60 5.58
CA SER A 110 4.29 19.12 6.57
C SER A 110 5.58 19.69 5.98
N GLU A 111 5.79 19.52 4.67
CA GLU A 111 6.93 20.06 3.92
C GLU A 111 6.44 20.94 2.76
N TRP A 112 5.35 21.68 2.98
CA TRP A 112 4.71 22.47 1.94
C TRP A 112 5.66 23.52 1.36
N GLY A 113 5.77 23.54 0.02
CA GLY A 113 6.70 24.42 -0.69
C GLY A 113 8.18 24.01 -0.65
N LEU A 114 8.53 22.91 0.03
CA LEU A 114 9.88 22.34 0.05
C LEU A 114 10.07 21.17 -0.91
N GLN A 115 8.95 20.59 -1.37
CA GLN A 115 8.92 19.57 -2.42
C GLN A 115 7.75 19.81 -3.38
N GLU A 116 7.81 19.16 -4.53
CA GLU A 116 6.65 19.04 -5.42
C GLU A 116 5.58 18.18 -4.74
N ASN A 117 4.32 18.56 -4.89
CA ASN A 117 3.19 17.85 -4.30
C ASN A 117 2.11 17.66 -5.36
N GLU A 118 1.62 16.43 -5.52
CA GLU A 118 0.51 16.04 -6.39
C GLU A 118 -0.85 16.38 -5.74
N ALA A 119 -0.93 17.52 -5.06
CA ALA A 119 -2.07 17.90 -4.22
C ALA A 119 -3.36 18.12 -5.02
N GLY A 120 -3.25 18.42 -6.32
CA GLY A 120 -4.40 18.62 -7.20
C GLY A 120 -5.26 17.37 -7.41
N GLU A 121 -4.73 16.18 -7.13
CA GLU A 121 -5.47 14.90 -7.22
C GLU A 121 -6.15 14.50 -5.89
N ALA A 122 -5.86 15.21 -4.79
CA ALA A 122 -6.37 14.86 -3.46
C ALA A 122 -7.91 14.85 -3.42
N ALA A 123 -8.54 15.85 -4.04
CA ALA A 123 -10.00 15.93 -4.10
C ALA A 123 -10.62 14.76 -4.89
N GLU A 124 -10.00 14.39 -6.01
CA GLU A 124 -10.50 13.31 -6.88
C GLU A 124 -10.33 11.93 -6.23
N THR A 125 -9.18 11.68 -5.61
CA THR A 125 -8.93 10.41 -4.91
C THR A 125 -9.86 10.19 -3.71
N VAL A 126 -10.22 11.26 -2.99
CA VAL A 126 -11.27 11.20 -1.96
C VAL A 126 -12.65 10.96 -2.61
N ARG A 127 -12.97 11.70 -3.67
CA ARG A 127 -14.26 11.62 -4.37
C ARG A 127 -14.53 10.22 -4.91
N ASN A 128 -13.56 9.60 -5.58
CA ASN A 128 -13.67 8.25 -6.12
C ASN A 128 -13.49 7.14 -5.06
N GLY A 129 -13.06 7.50 -3.84
CA GLY A 129 -12.95 6.57 -2.71
C GLY A 129 -11.67 5.72 -2.70
N SER A 130 -10.69 6.04 -3.54
CA SER A 130 -9.34 5.45 -3.46
C SER A 130 -8.61 5.91 -2.19
N MET A 131 -8.90 7.12 -1.70
CA MET A 131 -8.38 7.65 -0.46
C MET A 131 -9.51 7.94 0.56
N PRO A 132 -9.33 7.57 1.84
CA PRO A 132 -8.29 6.69 2.34
C PRO A 132 -8.48 5.23 1.85
N PRO A 133 -7.40 4.43 1.69
CA PRO A 133 -7.51 3.04 1.25
C PRO A 133 -8.40 2.22 2.18
N THR A 134 -9.21 1.32 1.63
CA THR A 134 -10.19 0.55 2.41
C THR A 134 -9.55 -0.22 3.56
N LEU A 135 -8.39 -0.85 3.34
CA LEU A 135 -7.67 -1.57 4.39
C LEU A 135 -7.24 -0.66 5.54
N TYR A 136 -6.77 0.55 5.22
CA TYR A 136 -6.42 1.54 6.24
C TYR A 136 -7.66 2.00 7.01
N ALA A 137 -8.78 2.26 6.34
CA ALA A 137 -10.03 2.67 6.98
C ALA A 137 -10.67 1.57 7.85
N LEU A 138 -10.37 0.29 7.58
CA LEU A 138 -10.79 -0.84 8.43
C LEU A 138 -10.04 -0.86 9.76
N SER A 139 -8.71 -0.60 9.74
CA SER A 139 -7.90 -0.54 10.96
C SER A 139 -7.91 0.83 11.64
N HIS A 140 -8.36 1.88 10.94
CA HIS A 140 -8.47 3.26 11.45
C HIS A 140 -9.90 3.78 11.23
N PRO A 141 -10.87 3.39 12.09
CA PRO A 141 -12.26 3.83 11.95
C PRO A 141 -12.43 5.35 11.97
N SER A 142 -11.54 6.07 12.66
CA SER A 142 -11.51 7.53 12.72
C SER A 142 -11.28 8.18 11.35
N ALA A 143 -10.59 7.50 10.43
CA ALA A 143 -10.31 7.97 9.07
C ALA A 143 -11.53 7.86 8.14
N ARG A 144 -12.59 7.15 8.55
CA ARG A 144 -13.81 7.02 7.74
C ARG A 144 -14.54 8.36 7.69
N LEU A 145 -14.77 8.83 6.47
CA LEU A 145 -15.53 10.04 6.20
C LEU A 145 -17.01 9.68 6.06
N SER A 146 -17.88 10.42 6.75
CA SER A 146 -19.32 10.39 6.48
C SER A 146 -19.61 10.97 5.08
N ALA A 147 -20.80 10.77 4.54
CA ALA A 147 -21.15 11.34 3.23
C ALA A 147 -21.04 12.88 3.24
N SER A 148 -21.52 13.53 4.31
CA SER A 148 -21.43 14.98 4.49
C SER A 148 -19.99 15.46 4.70
N ASP A 149 -19.20 14.74 5.53
CA ASP A 149 -17.77 15.08 5.71
C ASP A 149 -17.01 14.94 4.41
N LYS A 150 -17.27 13.88 3.63
CA LYS A 150 -16.61 13.62 2.36
C LYS A 150 -16.88 14.74 1.37
N GLU A 151 -18.12 15.17 1.23
CA GLU A 151 -18.48 16.27 0.32
C GLU A 151 -17.83 17.60 0.74
N ALA A 152 -17.96 17.97 2.02
CA ALA A 152 -17.33 19.17 2.55
C ALA A 152 -15.79 19.12 2.41
N PHE A 153 -15.20 17.95 2.65
CA PHE A 153 -13.76 17.77 2.54
C PHE A 153 -13.28 17.90 1.10
N VAL A 154 -13.98 17.31 0.13
CA VAL A 154 -13.64 17.45 -1.30
C VAL A 154 -13.67 18.93 -1.71
N GLN A 155 -14.68 19.69 -1.28
CA GLN A 155 -14.75 21.14 -1.56
C GLN A 155 -13.59 21.90 -0.93
N GLY A 156 -13.27 21.61 0.34
CA GLY A 156 -12.13 22.21 1.04
C GLY A 156 -10.78 21.88 0.42
N LEU A 157 -10.60 20.64 -0.04
CA LEU A 157 -9.39 20.20 -0.76
C LEU A 157 -9.23 20.97 -2.08
N VAL A 158 -10.31 21.11 -2.87
CA VAL A 158 -10.27 21.93 -4.09
C VAL A 158 -9.94 23.39 -3.78
N ALA A 159 -10.50 23.95 -2.71
CA ALA A 159 -10.22 25.33 -2.31
C ALA A 159 -8.78 25.52 -1.80
N THR A 160 -8.19 24.50 -1.16
CA THR A 160 -6.84 24.53 -0.59
C THR A 160 -5.76 24.26 -1.64
N PHE A 161 -5.96 23.24 -2.48
CA PHE A 161 -4.94 22.71 -3.39
C PHE A 161 -5.21 23.04 -4.87
N GLY A 162 -6.40 23.55 -5.18
CA GLY A 162 -6.91 23.56 -6.55
C GLY A 162 -7.46 22.18 -6.95
N GLU A 163 -7.98 22.12 -8.18
CA GLU A 163 -8.37 20.85 -8.79
C GLU A 163 -7.46 20.64 -9.99
N HIS A 164 -6.82 19.46 -10.07
CA HIS A 164 -6.20 19.06 -11.32
C HIS A 164 -7.33 18.84 -12.32
N LYS A 165 -7.59 19.84 -13.17
CA LYS A 165 -8.43 19.65 -14.34
C LYS A 165 -7.64 18.70 -15.21
N GLY A 166 -7.89 17.41 -15.07
CA GLY A 166 -7.44 16.41 -16.02
C GLY A 166 -7.79 16.97 -17.38
N GLU A 167 -6.77 17.30 -18.16
CA GLU A 167 -6.94 17.33 -19.59
C GLU A 167 -7.58 15.98 -19.89
N GLN A 168 -8.83 16.03 -20.35
CA GLN A 168 -9.45 14.94 -21.06
C GLN A 168 -8.55 14.75 -22.28
N THR A 169 -7.41 14.09 -22.10
CA THR A 169 -6.78 13.34 -23.14
C THR A 169 -7.84 12.31 -23.48
N SER A 170 -8.69 12.71 -24.43
CA SER A 170 -9.32 11.82 -25.37
C SER A 170 -8.40 10.63 -25.46
N LYS A 171 -8.90 9.45 -25.09
CA LYS A 171 -8.31 8.19 -25.50
C LYS A 171 -8.12 8.34 -27.01
N LYS A 172 -6.96 8.85 -27.43
CA LYS A 172 -6.51 8.74 -28.80
C LYS A 172 -6.22 7.27 -28.87
N LYS A 173 -7.24 6.55 -29.35
CA LYS A 173 -7.15 5.17 -29.80
C LYS A 173 -5.77 5.07 -30.47
N PRO A 174 -4.89 4.16 -30.04
CA PRO A 174 -3.62 3.98 -30.73
C PRO A 174 -3.97 3.85 -32.21
N ASP A 175 -3.40 4.72 -33.03
CA ASP A 175 -3.59 4.60 -34.45
C ASP A 175 -3.07 3.21 -34.83
N ASP A 176 -3.95 2.44 -35.45
CA ASP A 176 -3.68 1.09 -35.90
C ASP A 176 -2.81 1.16 -37.15
N SER A 177 -1.67 1.84 -37.03
CA SER A 177 -0.64 2.02 -38.05
C SER A 177 0.67 1.41 -37.56
N LEU A 178 0.59 0.14 -37.12
CA LEU A 178 1.69 -0.79 -37.30
C LEU A 178 1.79 -1.18 -38.78
N HIS A 179 2.23 -0.24 -39.61
CA HIS A 179 2.81 -0.57 -40.91
C HIS A 179 4.24 -1.06 -40.69
N PHE A 180 4.37 -2.37 -40.47
CA PHE A 180 5.64 -3.09 -40.29
C PHE A 180 6.40 -3.34 -41.61
N PHE A 181 6.20 -2.55 -42.66
CA PHE A 181 6.92 -2.75 -43.92
C PHE A 181 7.48 -1.45 -44.50
N PRO A 182 8.82 -1.35 -44.67
CA PRO A 182 9.38 -0.31 -45.53
C PRO A 182 9.06 -0.65 -46.98
N VAL A 183 8.14 0.10 -47.60
CA VAL A 183 7.93 0.05 -49.05
C VAL A 183 9.11 0.75 -49.72
N ARG A 184 9.91 -0.06 -50.43
CA ARG A 184 10.94 0.38 -51.37
C ARG A 184 10.26 1.19 -52.48
N LYS A 185 10.73 2.42 -52.71
CA LYS A 185 10.28 3.26 -53.82
C LYS A 185 11.11 2.91 -55.04
N ASP A 186 10.50 2.16 -55.93
CA ASP A 186 11.05 1.80 -57.23
C ASP A 186 10.16 2.48 -58.29
N ASP A 187 10.74 3.49 -58.94
CA ASP A 187 10.62 3.84 -60.36
C ASP A 187 9.31 3.54 -61.10
N GLN A 188 8.57 4.60 -61.44
CA GLN A 188 7.89 4.74 -62.74
C GLN A 188 7.85 6.22 -63.16
N ASN A 189 8.94 6.68 -63.75
CA ASN A 189 8.91 7.76 -64.74
C ASN A 189 8.87 7.10 -66.13
N ALA A 190 7.68 6.98 -66.68
CA ALA A 190 7.39 6.74 -68.10
C ALA A 190 5.94 7.23 -68.27
N GLY A 191 5.61 8.30 -69.00
CA GLY A 191 6.13 8.68 -70.29
C GLY A 191 5.04 8.50 -71.34
N LYS A 192 3.96 9.29 -71.26
CA LYS A 192 3.17 9.83 -72.39
C LYS A 192 1.99 10.66 -71.89
#